data_AF-A0A7S3BDC8-F1
#
_entry.id   AF-A0A7S3BDC8-F1
#
_cell.length_a   1.000
_cell.length_b   1.000
_cell.length_c   1.000
_cell.angle_alpha   90.00
_cell.angle_beta   90.00
_cell.angle_gamma   90.00
#
_symmetry.space_group_name_H-M   'P 1'
#
loop_
_entity.id
_entity.type
_entity.pdbx_description
1 polymer ?
#
loop_
_entity_poly.entity_id
_entity_poly.type
_entity_poly.pdbx_seq_one_letter_code
_entity_poly.pdbx_strand_id
1 'polypeptide(L)'
;QLFRHHTAAHGQWPKRTGRVHDDTLNLGRNPQYGLTVSVNASDGRSAAVWVLLSRHTVRKDQGKDDYLTVHVAKERGGYRVYYMETIWMQGVYSNRPHCLVKLDLPPGTHRLTLVLAQYKAVTHQVDYTLEIFSMATFSMKKLPFCLKQVERVGGSWKGVTAGGCSNYDTHVDCPRYSLALEHPTDLQVELESHEVAFPVGLQLRHEADPRGKPIGSSGNYRRGFSLLEARAVPAGRYTLTVSTFEPKQESGFTLTVGSSVPLTLRLHNDGTLGQARQVLLGEWSTSAGTAAGSPNHGAFHKNPQACLSVAQPAEVTLRLRCPNRVAQRPSGLSLSIFGQPQPLTADWHTSKKLATSNDGNYAYPVGGVAIPRVRLAAGSYICVISTFDPTNAPFELIAHAPEGTLRLRLL
;
A
#
# COMPACT_ATOMS: atom_id res chain seq x y z
N GLN A 1 -33.98 -35.02 -21.39
CA GLN A 1 -33.43 -33.66 -21.26
C GLN A 1 -32.23 -33.72 -20.31
N LEU A 2 -31.03 -33.33 -20.75
CA LEU A 2 -29.79 -33.48 -19.96
C LEU A 2 -29.77 -32.54 -18.73
N PHE A 3 -30.14 -31.27 -18.92
CA PHE A 3 -30.18 -30.27 -17.84
C PHE A 3 -31.59 -30.08 -17.32
N ARG A 4 -31.75 -30.17 -16.00
CA ARG A 4 -33.04 -30.01 -15.30
C ARG A 4 -33.26 -28.59 -14.79
N HIS A 5 -32.19 -27.83 -14.63
CA HIS A 5 -32.21 -26.45 -14.13
C HIS A 5 -31.52 -25.52 -15.11
N HIS A 6 -32.11 -24.34 -15.33
CA HIS A 6 -31.57 -23.29 -16.19
C HIS A 6 -31.89 -21.90 -15.63
N THR A 7 -30.98 -20.96 -15.83
CA THR A 7 -31.25 -19.53 -15.64
C THR A 7 -30.44 -18.72 -16.66
N ALA A 8 -30.93 -17.53 -16.99
CA ALA A 8 -30.19 -16.52 -17.74
C ALA A 8 -30.06 -15.22 -16.91
N ALA A 9 -28.94 -14.52 -17.08
CA ALA A 9 -28.75 -13.17 -16.57
C ALA A 9 -28.18 -12.28 -17.68
N HIS A 10 -28.77 -11.11 -17.85
CA HIS A 10 -28.30 -10.11 -18.80
C HIS A 10 -27.43 -9.08 -18.08
N GLY A 11 -26.43 -8.58 -18.80
CA GLY A 11 -25.56 -7.54 -18.26
C GLY A 11 -24.82 -6.81 -19.36
N GLN A 12 -24.04 -5.85 -18.91
CA GLN A 12 -23.30 -4.94 -19.77
C GLN A 12 -21.91 -4.74 -19.17
N TRP A 13 -20.89 -4.77 -20.02
CA TRP A 13 -19.64 -4.08 -19.75
C TRP A 13 -19.82 -2.62 -20.16
N PRO A 14 -19.80 -1.67 -19.21
CA PRO A 14 -19.87 -0.27 -19.56
C PRO A 14 -18.62 0.09 -20.36
N LYS A 15 -18.78 1.09 -21.25
CA LYS A 15 -17.64 1.72 -21.92
C LYS A 15 -16.63 2.17 -20.87
N ARG A 16 -15.45 1.56 -20.86
CA ARG A 16 -14.39 1.97 -19.93
C ARG A 16 -13.74 3.24 -20.48
N THR A 17 -13.75 4.31 -19.69
CA THR A 17 -13.12 5.60 -20.04
C THR A 17 -11.82 5.79 -19.27
N GLY A 18 -10.74 6.20 -19.95
CA GLY A 18 -9.44 6.50 -19.33
C GLY A 18 -8.37 5.42 -19.54
N ARG A 19 -7.31 5.43 -18.73
CA ARG A 19 -6.26 4.39 -18.75
C ARG A 19 -6.84 3.12 -18.14
N VAL A 20 -7.11 2.15 -18.99
CA VAL A 20 -7.65 0.85 -18.58
C VAL A 20 -6.57 -0.18 -18.82
N HIS A 21 -6.04 -0.70 -17.71
CA HIS A 21 -5.16 -1.84 -17.73
C HIS A 21 -5.92 -3.08 -18.22
N ASP A 22 -5.20 -4.03 -18.81
CA ASP A 22 -5.80 -5.30 -19.19
C ASP A 22 -6.32 -6.05 -17.94
N ASP A 23 -7.21 -7.02 -18.17
CA ASP A 23 -7.83 -7.77 -17.08
C ASP A 23 -6.84 -8.76 -16.42
N THR A 24 -5.59 -8.87 -16.90
CA THR A 24 -4.55 -9.66 -16.24
C THR A 24 -4.07 -9.00 -14.93
N LEU A 25 -4.20 -7.68 -14.84
CA LEU A 25 -3.81 -6.90 -13.66
C LEU A 25 -4.92 -6.82 -12.62
N ASN A 26 -6.17 -6.67 -13.04
CA ASN A 26 -7.31 -6.55 -12.14
C ASN A 26 -8.62 -7.07 -12.76
N LEU A 27 -9.08 -8.23 -12.29
CA LEU A 27 -10.38 -8.80 -12.66
C LEU A 27 -11.57 -8.14 -11.94
N GLY A 28 -11.29 -7.38 -10.89
CA GLY A 28 -12.28 -6.80 -9.98
C GLY A 28 -13.25 -5.85 -10.65
N ARG A 29 -12.88 -5.22 -11.77
CA ARG A 29 -13.75 -4.32 -12.54
C ARG A 29 -14.75 -5.03 -13.44
N ASN A 30 -14.58 -6.31 -13.64
CA ASN A 30 -15.46 -7.05 -14.50
C ASN A 30 -16.79 -7.43 -13.84
N PRO A 31 -17.84 -7.70 -14.62
CA PRO A 31 -19.01 -8.37 -14.12
C PRO A 31 -18.64 -9.74 -13.55
N GLN A 32 -19.14 -10.03 -12.36
CA GLN A 32 -18.90 -11.30 -11.68
C GLN A 32 -20.19 -11.79 -11.04
N TYR A 33 -20.32 -13.10 -10.93
CA TYR A 33 -21.50 -13.76 -10.40
C TYR A 33 -21.08 -14.82 -9.38
N GLY A 34 -21.76 -14.86 -8.24
CA GLY A 34 -21.65 -15.97 -7.30
C GLY A 34 -22.62 -17.08 -7.74
N LEU A 35 -22.12 -18.30 -7.85
CA LEU A 35 -22.90 -19.49 -8.21
C LEU A 35 -22.77 -20.52 -7.08
N THR A 36 -23.89 -20.90 -6.47
CA THR A 36 -23.93 -22.00 -5.48
C THR A 36 -24.68 -23.17 -6.10
N VAL A 37 -24.03 -24.33 -6.19
CA VAL A 37 -24.59 -25.56 -6.77
C VAL A 37 -24.64 -26.64 -5.69
N SER A 38 -25.79 -27.31 -5.57
CA SER A 38 -26.02 -28.37 -4.57
C SER A 38 -26.20 -29.70 -5.28
N VAL A 39 -25.13 -30.50 -5.32
CA VAL A 39 -25.11 -31.82 -5.96
C VAL A 39 -25.53 -32.87 -4.94
N ASN A 40 -26.59 -33.63 -5.25
CA ASN A 40 -27.15 -34.62 -4.35
C ASN A 40 -26.13 -35.73 -4.02
N ALA A 41 -25.90 -35.97 -2.73
CA ALA A 41 -24.98 -37.00 -2.27
C ALA A 41 -25.55 -38.42 -2.36
N SER A 42 -26.87 -38.60 -2.32
CA SER A 42 -27.48 -39.94 -2.37
C SER A 42 -27.23 -40.67 -3.69
N ASP A 43 -27.05 -39.90 -4.77
CA ASP A 43 -26.92 -40.47 -6.11
C ASP A 43 -25.46 -40.87 -6.43
N GLY A 44 -24.50 -40.45 -5.60
CA GLY A 44 -23.06 -40.73 -5.74
C GLY A 44 -22.40 -40.21 -7.03
N ARG A 45 -23.16 -39.51 -7.88
CA ARG A 45 -22.74 -39.06 -9.22
C ARG A 45 -22.44 -37.57 -9.23
N SER A 46 -21.46 -37.18 -10.03
CA SER A 46 -21.22 -35.78 -10.35
C SER A 46 -22.36 -35.16 -11.16
N ALA A 47 -22.52 -33.84 -11.07
CA ALA A 47 -23.45 -33.07 -11.86
C ALA A 47 -22.72 -32.20 -12.88
N ALA A 48 -23.14 -32.31 -14.14
CA ALA A 48 -22.67 -31.41 -15.19
C ALA A 48 -23.31 -30.02 -15.03
N VAL A 49 -22.48 -28.99 -15.06
CA VAL A 49 -22.90 -27.58 -15.07
C VAL A 49 -22.21 -26.86 -16.23
N TRP A 50 -22.98 -26.28 -17.13
CA TRP A 50 -22.48 -25.55 -18.29
C TRP A 50 -22.75 -24.07 -18.11
N VAL A 51 -21.71 -23.27 -18.31
CA VAL A 51 -21.73 -21.80 -18.20
C VAL A 51 -21.49 -21.24 -19.59
N LEU A 52 -22.51 -20.63 -20.16
CA LEU A 52 -22.47 -20.06 -21.50
C LEU A 52 -22.53 -18.54 -21.42
N LEU A 53 -21.46 -17.88 -21.87
CA LEU A 53 -21.43 -16.45 -22.10
C LEU A 53 -21.71 -16.16 -23.57
N SER A 54 -22.74 -15.38 -23.83
CA SER A 54 -23.17 -14.98 -25.17
C SER A 54 -23.09 -13.46 -25.30
N ARG A 55 -22.19 -12.95 -26.13
CA ARG A 55 -22.13 -11.52 -26.51
C ARG A 55 -23.32 -11.18 -27.40
N HIS A 56 -23.93 -10.03 -27.17
CA HIS A 56 -24.93 -9.48 -28.09
C HIS A 56 -24.22 -8.78 -29.25
N THR A 57 -24.59 -9.14 -30.48
CA THR A 57 -24.04 -8.54 -31.70
C THR A 57 -25.17 -7.90 -32.48
N VAL A 58 -25.12 -6.57 -32.65
CA VAL A 58 -26.15 -5.81 -33.38
C VAL A 58 -25.77 -5.69 -34.87
N ARG A 59 -24.47 -5.68 -35.19
CA ARG A 59 -23.95 -5.60 -36.57
C ARG A 59 -22.93 -6.71 -36.83
N LYS A 60 -22.86 -7.20 -38.08
CA LYS A 60 -21.96 -8.30 -38.50
C LYS A 60 -20.46 -8.04 -38.22
N ASP A 61 -20.03 -6.78 -38.30
CA ASP A 61 -18.63 -6.40 -38.07
C ASP A 61 -18.31 -5.97 -36.63
N GLN A 62 -19.31 -6.00 -35.73
CA GLN A 62 -19.13 -5.58 -34.35
C GLN A 62 -18.44 -6.69 -33.54
N GLY A 63 -17.37 -6.31 -32.84
CA GLY A 63 -16.69 -7.17 -31.88
C GLY A 63 -15.59 -8.09 -32.43
N LYS A 64 -14.96 -7.71 -33.55
CA LYS A 64 -13.70 -8.35 -34.01
C LYS A 64 -12.62 -8.33 -32.93
N ASP A 65 -12.61 -7.28 -32.11
CA ASP A 65 -11.66 -7.06 -31.02
C ASP A 65 -12.20 -7.44 -29.63
N ASP A 66 -13.45 -7.90 -29.51
CA ASP A 66 -14.04 -8.24 -28.21
C ASP A 66 -13.70 -9.69 -27.87
N TYR A 67 -12.47 -9.91 -27.41
CA TYR A 67 -12.03 -11.22 -26.93
C TYR A 67 -12.56 -11.44 -25.51
N LEU A 68 -13.62 -12.22 -25.38
CA LEU A 68 -14.32 -12.48 -24.12
C LEU A 68 -14.05 -13.89 -23.62
N THR A 69 -14.21 -14.09 -22.31
CA THR A 69 -14.14 -15.40 -21.68
C THR A 69 -14.91 -15.44 -20.35
N VAL A 70 -15.07 -16.66 -19.81
CA VAL A 70 -15.52 -16.89 -18.43
C VAL A 70 -14.44 -17.65 -17.68
N HIS A 71 -13.95 -17.06 -16.61
CA HIS A 71 -13.10 -17.72 -15.62
C HIS A 71 -13.95 -18.20 -14.45
N VAL A 72 -13.52 -19.29 -13.81
CA VAL A 72 -14.22 -19.85 -12.65
C VAL A 72 -13.25 -19.95 -11.47
N ALA A 73 -13.59 -19.32 -10.36
CA ALA A 73 -12.86 -19.41 -9.10
C ALA A 73 -13.66 -20.23 -8.06
N LYS A 74 -12.93 -20.96 -7.21
CA LYS A 74 -13.50 -21.75 -6.09
C LYS A 74 -13.21 -21.12 -4.73
N GLU A 75 -11.97 -20.70 -4.51
CA GLU A 75 -11.45 -20.37 -3.19
C GLU A 75 -12.13 -19.16 -2.53
N ARG A 76 -12.67 -18.23 -3.33
CA ARG A 76 -13.41 -17.08 -2.82
C ARG A 76 -14.88 -17.37 -2.53
N GLY A 77 -15.38 -18.60 -2.69
CA GLY A 77 -16.69 -19.02 -2.19
C GLY A 77 -17.88 -18.15 -2.63
N GLY A 78 -17.85 -17.61 -3.86
CA GLY A 78 -18.87 -16.71 -4.38
C GLY A 78 -18.68 -15.22 -4.01
N TYR A 79 -17.49 -14.83 -3.52
CA TYR A 79 -17.07 -13.43 -3.40
C TYR A 79 -16.25 -12.97 -4.59
N ARG A 80 -16.16 -11.64 -4.77
CA ARG A 80 -15.48 -11.00 -5.88
C ARG A 80 -13.99 -11.37 -5.92
N VAL A 81 -13.51 -11.65 -7.12
CA VAL A 81 -12.14 -12.03 -7.44
C VAL A 81 -11.43 -10.88 -8.13
N TYR A 82 -10.20 -10.59 -7.74
CA TYR A 82 -9.41 -9.49 -8.30
C TYR A 82 -8.18 -9.97 -9.06
N TYR A 83 -7.72 -11.18 -8.74
CA TYR A 83 -6.43 -11.71 -9.16
C TYR A 83 -6.59 -13.02 -9.92
N MET A 84 -5.90 -13.13 -11.05
CA MET A 84 -5.97 -14.28 -11.96
C MET A 84 -5.44 -15.58 -11.30
N GLU A 85 -4.53 -15.46 -10.34
CA GLU A 85 -3.92 -16.59 -9.62
C GLU A 85 -4.93 -17.34 -8.74
N THR A 86 -6.09 -16.75 -8.45
CA THR A 86 -7.17 -17.42 -7.70
C THR A 86 -8.18 -18.14 -8.59
N ILE A 87 -7.98 -18.10 -9.90
CA ILE A 87 -8.85 -18.77 -10.87
C ILE A 87 -8.54 -20.26 -10.91
N TRP A 88 -9.56 -21.08 -10.69
CA TRP A 88 -9.48 -22.54 -10.78
C TRP A 88 -9.56 -23.05 -12.22
N MET A 89 -10.43 -22.45 -13.04
CA MET A 89 -10.51 -22.72 -14.48
C MET A 89 -10.43 -21.43 -15.28
N GLN A 90 -9.41 -21.32 -16.11
CA GLN A 90 -9.26 -20.20 -17.03
C GLN A 90 -9.96 -20.55 -18.35
N GLY A 91 -10.94 -19.74 -18.74
CA GLY A 91 -11.57 -19.89 -20.04
C GLY A 91 -10.68 -19.33 -21.15
N VAL A 92 -10.84 -19.86 -22.37
CA VAL A 92 -10.10 -19.38 -23.54
C VAL A 92 -10.73 -18.09 -24.08
N TYR A 93 -9.92 -17.04 -24.21
CA TYR A 93 -10.34 -15.80 -24.84
C TYR A 93 -10.69 -16.02 -26.31
N SER A 94 -11.91 -15.63 -26.68
CA SER A 94 -12.39 -15.75 -28.06
C SER A 94 -13.21 -14.53 -28.45
N ASN A 95 -13.06 -14.09 -29.70
CA ASN A 95 -13.92 -13.07 -30.30
C ASN A 95 -15.19 -13.66 -30.93
N ARG A 96 -15.41 -14.96 -30.77
CA ARG A 96 -16.69 -15.60 -31.11
C ARG A 96 -17.78 -15.13 -30.15
N PRO A 97 -19.04 -15.05 -30.60
CA PRO A 97 -20.13 -14.56 -29.77
C PRO A 97 -20.42 -15.45 -28.57
N HIS A 98 -19.98 -16.71 -28.57
CA HIS A 98 -20.28 -17.68 -27.52
C HIS A 98 -19.00 -18.26 -26.91
N CYS A 99 -18.89 -18.20 -25.59
CA CYS A 99 -17.86 -18.88 -24.80
C CYS A 99 -18.52 -19.84 -23.80
N LEU A 100 -18.15 -21.12 -23.87
CA LEU A 100 -18.73 -22.18 -23.05
C LEU A 100 -17.68 -22.77 -22.12
N VAL A 101 -17.99 -22.78 -20.82
CA VAL A 101 -17.23 -23.52 -19.80
C VAL A 101 -18.08 -24.68 -19.29
N LYS A 102 -17.48 -25.87 -19.23
CA LYS A 102 -18.14 -27.09 -18.74
C LYS A 102 -17.51 -27.50 -17.43
N LEU A 103 -18.33 -27.66 -16.40
CA LEU A 103 -17.93 -28.11 -15.08
C LEU A 103 -18.54 -29.50 -14.84
N ASP A 104 -17.76 -30.37 -14.21
CA ASP A 104 -18.25 -31.60 -13.61
C ASP A 104 -18.02 -31.52 -12.10
N LEU A 105 -19.10 -31.42 -11.33
CA LEU A 105 -19.04 -31.15 -9.90
C LEU A 105 -19.41 -32.40 -9.10
N PRO A 106 -18.54 -32.91 -8.22
CA PRO A 106 -18.84 -34.10 -7.41
C PRO A 106 -19.95 -33.81 -6.39
N PRO A 107 -20.51 -34.84 -5.72
CA PRO A 107 -21.43 -34.68 -4.61
C PRO A 107 -21.01 -33.61 -3.59
N GLY A 108 -21.96 -32.76 -3.16
CA GLY A 108 -21.73 -31.70 -2.18
C GLY A 108 -22.18 -30.31 -2.63
N THR A 109 -21.90 -29.31 -1.77
CA THR A 109 -22.23 -27.90 -2.04
C THR A 109 -21.00 -27.17 -2.56
N HIS A 110 -21.10 -26.61 -3.76
CA HIS A 110 -20.02 -25.88 -4.42
C HIS A 110 -20.36 -24.39 -4.48
N ARG A 111 -19.47 -23.54 -3.95
CA ARG A 111 -19.59 -22.08 -4.05
C ARG A 111 -18.51 -21.56 -5.00
N LEU A 112 -18.95 -21.07 -6.16
CA LEU A 112 -18.09 -20.63 -7.25
C LEU A 112 -18.27 -19.13 -7.51
N THR A 113 -17.22 -18.50 -8.01
CA THR A 113 -17.29 -17.15 -8.60
C THR A 113 -17.03 -17.24 -10.09
N LEU A 114 -18.01 -16.84 -10.89
CA LEU A 114 -17.88 -16.69 -12.34
C LEU A 114 -17.37 -15.28 -12.62
N VAL A 115 -16.22 -15.19 -13.27
CA VAL A 115 -15.59 -13.92 -13.65
C VAL A 115 -15.63 -13.81 -15.15
N LEU A 116 -16.49 -12.93 -15.66
CA LEU A 116 -16.50 -12.64 -17.08
C LEU A 116 -15.29 -11.72 -17.35
N ALA A 117 -14.50 -11.97 -18.38
CA ALA A 117 -13.29 -11.17 -18.63
C ALA A 117 -13.11 -10.82 -20.10
N GLN A 118 -12.37 -9.74 -20.35
CA GLN A 118 -11.94 -9.29 -21.67
C GLN A 118 -10.42 -9.39 -21.75
N TYR A 119 -9.86 -9.84 -22.88
CA TYR A 119 -8.40 -9.86 -23.04
C TYR A 119 -7.82 -8.45 -23.03
N LYS A 120 -8.45 -7.54 -23.78
CA LYS A 120 -8.22 -6.10 -23.74
C LYS A 120 -9.56 -5.41 -23.60
N ALA A 121 -9.62 -4.38 -22.78
CA ALA A 121 -10.80 -3.56 -22.66
C ALA A 121 -11.09 -2.85 -23.98
N VAL A 122 -12.32 -2.97 -24.45
CA VAL A 122 -12.78 -2.29 -25.67
C VAL A 122 -13.40 -0.93 -25.35
N THR A 123 -13.36 -0.02 -26.33
CA THR A 123 -13.79 1.39 -26.16
C THR A 123 -15.29 1.60 -26.36
N HIS A 124 -16.05 0.52 -26.57
CA HIS A 124 -17.50 0.50 -26.66
C HIS A 124 -18.13 -0.34 -25.54
N GLN A 125 -19.44 -0.20 -25.39
CA GLN A 125 -20.22 -1.05 -24.50
C GLN A 125 -20.37 -2.45 -25.10
N VAL A 126 -20.24 -3.48 -24.27
CA VAL A 126 -20.45 -4.88 -24.67
C VAL A 126 -21.59 -5.46 -23.84
N ASP A 127 -22.72 -5.73 -24.49
CA ASP A 127 -23.88 -6.38 -23.87
C ASP A 127 -23.75 -7.89 -23.96
N TYR A 128 -24.26 -8.61 -22.95
CA TYR A 128 -24.14 -10.06 -22.90
C TYR A 128 -25.31 -10.73 -22.17
N THR A 129 -25.47 -12.02 -22.46
CA THR A 129 -26.25 -12.97 -21.66
C THR A 129 -25.30 -14.01 -21.05
N LEU A 130 -25.43 -14.25 -19.76
CA LEU A 130 -24.81 -15.37 -19.05
C LEU A 130 -25.89 -16.41 -18.75
N GLU A 131 -25.73 -17.62 -19.28
CA GLU A 131 -26.65 -18.72 -19.08
C GLU A 131 -25.98 -19.86 -18.31
N ILE A 132 -26.72 -20.44 -17.36
CA ILE A 132 -26.28 -21.58 -16.58
C ILE A 132 -27.24 -22.73 -16.85
N PHE A 133 -26.70 -23.86 -17.32
CA PHE A 133 -27.44 -25.12 -17.47
C PHE A 133 -26.87 -26.12 -16.47
N SER A 134 -27.72 -26.75 -15.66
CA SER A 134 -27.26 -27.61 -14.58
C SER A 134 -28.11 -28.87 -14.41
N MET A 135 -27.44 -29.98 -14.11
CA MET A 135 -28.09 -31.22 -13.65
C MET A 135 -28.52 -31.14 -12.18
N ALA A 136 -27.92 -30.24 -11.40
CA ALA A 136 -28.17 -30.03 -9.98
C ALA A 136 -28.88 -28.70 -9.72
N THR A 137 -29.56 -28.57 -8.58
CA THR A 137 -30.15 -27.29 -8.15
C THR A 137 -29.04 -26.27 -7.90
N PHE A 138 -29.31 -25.02 -8.23
CA PHE A 138 -28.35 -23.94 -8.03
C PHE A 138 -29.02 -22.60 -7.77
N SER A 139 -28.26 -21.67 -7.21
CA SER A 139 -28.62 -20.26 -7.10
C SER A 139 -27.49 -19.40 -7.66
N MET A 140 -27.84 -18.36 -8.41
CA MET A 140 -26.89 -17.41 -8.97
C MET A 140 -27.23 -15.99 -8.52
N LYS A 141 -26.20 -15.20 -8.18
CA LYS A 141 -26.36 -13.77 -7.86
C LYS A 141 -25.27 -12.94 -8.52
N LYS A 142 -25.62 -11.75 -8.99
CA LYS A 142 -24.63 -10.76 -9.45
C LYS A 142 -23.84 -10.24 -8.24
N LEU A 143 -22.52 -10.13 -8.37
CA LEU A 143 -21.67 -9.56 -7.33
C LEU A 143 -21.51 -8.06 -7.57
N PRO A 144 -21.83 -7.19 -6.60
CA PRO A 144 -21.64 -5.75 -6.76
C PRO A 144 -20.16 -5.41 -6.97
N PHE A 145 -19.89 -4.35 -7.74
CA PHE A 145 -18.52 -3.90 -8.06
C PHE A 145 -17.89 -3.13 -6.90
N CYS A 146 -18.63 -2.23 -6.28
CA CYS A 146 -18.17 -1.42 -5.16
C CYS A 146 -18.95 -1.70 -3.89
N LEU A 147 -18.33 -1.39 -2.76
CA LEU A 147 -19.02 -1.14 -1.51
C LEU A 147 -19.87 0.14 -1.63
N LYS A 148 -20.82 0.32 -0.71
CA LYS A 148 -21.87 1.36 -0.81
C LYS A 148 -21.30 2.78 -0.90
N GLN A 149 -20.21 3.05 -0.19
CA GLN A 149 -19.52 4.33 -0.17
C GLN A 149 -18.15 4.15 -0.80
N VAL A 150 -17.77 5.07 -1.69
CA VAL A 150 -16.51 5.02 -2.42
C VAL A 150 -15.90 6.41 -2.49
N GLU A 151 -14.68 6.53 -1.98
CA GLU A 151 -13.83 7.70 -2.18
C GLU A 151 -12.67 7.35 -3.11
N ARG A 152 -12.36 8.23 -4.06
CA ARG A 152 -11.27 8.04 -5.03
C ARG A 152 -10.39 9.28 -5.07
N VAL A 153 -9.10 9.09 -4.84
CA VAL A 153 -8.10 10.15 -4.83
C VAL A 153 -6.92 9.81 -5.74
N GLY A 154 -6.43 10.82 -6.46
CA GLY A 154 -5.19 10.74 -7.23
C GLY A 154 -4.01 11.21 -6.40
N GLY A 155 -2.85 10.58 -6.58
CA GLY A 155 -1.60 11.00 -5.95
C GLY A 155 -0.40 10.60 -6.79
N SER A 156 0.81 10.81 -6.28
CA SER A 156 2.04 10.36 -6.91
C SER A 156 3.13 10.03 -5.90
N TRP A 157 3.98 9.09 -6.27
CA TRP A 157 5.30 8.93 -5.68
C TRP A 157 6.27 9.81 -6.46
N LYS A 158 6.83 10.83 -5.82
CA LYS A 158 7.75 11.78 -6.44
C LYS A 158 8.78 12.30 -5.44
N GLY A 159 10.04 12.36 -5.86
CA GLY A 159 11.16 12.79 -5.03
C GLY A 159 11.21 12.02 -3.72
N VAL A 160 11.14 12.74 -2.60
CA VAL A 160 11.20 12.16 -1.25
C VAL A 160 10.07 11.18 -0.96
N THR A 161 8.92 11.33 -1.61
CA THR A 161 7.75 10.46 -1.38
C THR A 161 7.85 9.11 -2.11
N ALA A 162 8.81 8.95 -3.03
CA ALA A 162 9.12 7.65 -3.63
C ALA A 162 9.98 6.80 -2.68
N GLY A 163 9.45 6.52 -1.49
CA GLY A 163 10.20 5.95 -0.37
C GLY A 163 10.34 4.43 -0.37
N GLY A 164 9.64 3.70 -1.24
CA GLY A 164 9.69 2.24 -1.31
C GLY A 164 8.97 1.53 -0.16
N CYS A 165 9.14 0.21 -0.07
CA CYS A 165 8.49 -0.62 0.95
C CYS A 165 9.16 -0.51 2.33
N SER A 166 8.56 -1.11 3.36
CA SER A 166 9.01 -1.07 4.76
C SER A 166 10.40 -1.64 5.02
N ASN A 167 11.04 -2.27 4.03
CA ASN A 167 12.44 -2.70 4.07
C ASN A 167 13.43 -1.52 3.96
N TYR A 168 12.93 -0.31 3.69
CA TYR A 168 13.71 0.90 3.54
C TYR A 168 13.30 1.94 4.58
N ASP A 169 14.27 2.70 5.10
CA ASP A 169 13.99 3.79 6.04
C ASP A 169 13.29 4.99 5.38
N THR A 170 13.35 5.09 4.06
CA THR A 170 12.58 6.07 3.28
C THR A 170 11.09 5.75 3.24
N HIS A 171 10.64 4.57 3.71
CA HIS A 171 9.22 4.19 3.72
C HIS A 171 8.34 5.17 4.50
N VAL A 172 8.87 5.82 5.54
CA VAL A 172 8.12 6.81 6.34
C VAL A 172 7.79 8.08 5.56
N ASP A 173 8.51 8.32 4.46
CA ASP A 173 8.30 9.46 3.56
C ASP A 173 7.24 9.16 2.50
N CYS A 174 6.82 7.91 2.34
CA CYS A 174 5.77 7.53 1.38
C CYS A 174 4.44 8.27 1.67
N PRO A 175 3.63 8.53 0.63
CA PRO A 175 2.34 9.18 0.80
C PRO A 175 1.46 8.39 1.77
N ARG A 176 0.87 9.11 2.72
CA ARG A 176 -0.03 8.59 3.75
C ARG A 176 -1.35 9.34 3.67
N TYR A 177 -2.45 8.63 3.87
CA TYR A 177 -3.79 9.19 3.91
C TYR A 177 -4.42 8.92 5.27
N SER A 178 -5.05 9.93 5.85
CA SER A 178 -5.87 9.78 7.05
C SER A 178 -7.28 9.37 6.63
N LEU A 179 -7.68 8.19 7.09
CA LEU A 179 -8.99 7.58 6.89
C LEU A 179 -9.76 7.65 8.21
N ALA A 180 -10.88 8.35 8.23
CA ALA A 180 -11.78 8.41 9.37
C ALA A 180 -13.04 7.57 9.09
N LEU A 181 -13.37 6.69 10.04
CA LEU A 181 -14.54 5.81 10.01
C LEU A 181 -15.43 6.14 11.21
N GLU A 182 -16.70 6.45 10.94
CA GLU A 182 -17.67 6.80 11.99
C GLU A 182 -18.24 5.55 12.70
N HIS A 183 -18.30 4.43 11.98
CA HIS A 183 -18.85 3.18 12.46
C HIS A 183 -17.97 1.99 12.07
N PRO A 184 -18.02 0.87 12.81
CA PRO A 184 -17.36 -0.36 12.40
C PRO A 184 -17.80 -0.81 11.01
N THR A 185 -16.85 -1.20 10.15
CA THR A 185 -17.14 -1.49 8.74
C THR A 185 -16.18 -2.48 8.12
N ASP A 186 -16.63 -3.13 7.05
CA ASP A 186 -15.73 -3.75 6.09
C ASP A 186 -15.13 -2.67 5.17
N LEU A 187 -13.86 -2.81 4.84
CA LEU A 187 -13.09 -1.94 3.96
C LEU A 187 -12.53 -2.71 2.78
N GLN A 188 -12.55 -2.05 1.64
CA GLN A 188 -11.88 -2.47 0.43
C GLN A 188 -11.02 -1.32 -0.07
N VAL A 189 -9.72 -1.51 -0.21
CA VAL A 189 -8.80 -0.47 -0.65
C VAL A 189 -8.05 -0.95 -1.88
N GLU A 190 -8.21 -0.22 -2.97
CA GLU A 190 -7.57 -0.48 -4.26
C GLU A 190 -6.50 0.57 -4.53
N LEU A 191 -5.29 0.11 -4.87
CA LEU A 191 -4.20 0.96 -5.32
C LEU A 191 -3.82 0.59 -6.74
N GLU A 192 -3.91 1.56 -7.64
CA GLU A 192 -3.55 1.42 -9.05
C GLU A 192 -2.38 2.35 -9.39
N SER A 193 -1.25 1.80 -9.81
CA SER A 193 -0.14 2.58 -10.36
C SER A 193 -0.44 3.01 -11.79
N HIS A 194 -0.01 4.21 -12.16
CA HIS A 194 0.00 4.66 -13.56
C HIS A 194 1.16 4.03 -14.34
N GLU A 195 2.16 3.48 -13.65
CA GLU A 195 3.23 2.65 -14.19
C GLU A 195 3.01 1.18 -13.80
N VAL A 196 2.64 0.35 -14.78
CA VAL A 196 2.26 -1.06 -14.57
C VAL A 196 3.42 -1.90 -14.07
N ALA A 197 4.65 -1.59 -14.49
CA ALA A 197 5.82 -2.38 -14.12
C ALA A 197 6.11 -2.31 -12.61
N PHE A 198 5.66 -1.26 -11.92
CA PHE A 198 5.96 -1.04 -10.51
C PHE A 198 5.14 -1.96 -9.62
N PRO A 199 5.79 -2.79 -8.79
CA PRO A 199 5.09 -3.50 -7.72
C PRO A 199 4.67 -2.51 -6.64
N VAL A 200 3.39 -2.51 -6.27
CA VAL A 200 2.79 -1.58 -5.31
C VAL A 200 2.13 -2.32 -4.15
N GLY A 201 2.01 -1.63 -3.01
CA GLY A 201 1.48 -2.20 -1.78
C GLY A 201 0.76 -1.16 -0.91
N LEU A 202 -0.12 -1.69 -0.05
CA LEU A 202 -0.94 -0.93 0.89
C LEU A 202 -0.67 -1.39 2.33
N GLN A 203 -0.69 -0.46 3.27
CA GLN A 203 -0.65 -0.74 4.70
C GLN A 203 -1.61 0.14 5.47
N LEU A 204 -2.48 -0.46 6.29
CA LEU A 204 -3.45 0.22 7.14
C LEU A 204 -3.03 0.11 8.61
N ARG A 205 -2.95 1.23 9.31
CA ARG A 205 -2.54 1.33 10.73
C ARG A 205 -3.51 2.21 11.50
N HIS A 206 -3.73 1.93 12.78
CA HIS A 206 -4.48 2.83 13.65
C HIS A 206 -3.64 4.06 13.98
N GLU A 207 -4.21 5.26 13.95
CA GLU A 207 -3.46 6.50 14.25
C GLU A 207 -3.00 6.57 15.71
N ALA A 208 -3.74 5.97 16.65
CA ALA A 208 -3.32 5.92 18.06
C ALA A 208 -2.20 4.89 18.33
N ASP A 209 -1.90 4.00 17.38
CA ASP A 209 -0.78 3.06 17.48
C ASP A 209 0.05 3.05 16.18
N PRO A 210 0.80 4.14 15.92
CA PRO A 210 1.55 4.28 14.67
C PRO A 210 2.73 3.29 14.59
N ARG A 211 3.22 2.79 15.73
CA ARG A 211 4.38 1.87 15.82
C ARG A 211 3.99 0.39 15.93
N GLY A 212 2.74 0.07 16.23
CA GLY A 212 2.28 -1.29 16.45
C GLY A 212 2.20 -2.15 15.19
N LYS A 213 1.39 -3.21 15.24
CA LYS A 213 1.17 -4.07 14.07
C LYS A 213 0.15 -3.41 13.13
N PRO A 214 0.35 -3.44 11.80
CA PRO A 214 -0.70 -3.02 10.87
C PRO A 214 -1.98 -3.83 11.08
N ILE A 215 -3.12 -3.17 10.96
CA ILE A 215 -4.44 -3.82 10.99
C ILE A 215 -4.65 -4.64 9.72
N GLY A 216 -4.11 -4.16 8.60
CA GLY A 216 -4.16 -4.86 7.34
C GLY A 216 -3.05 -4.41 6.39
N SER A 217 -2.76 -5.25 5.41
CA SER A 217 -1.92 -4.92 4.26
C SER A 217 -2.46 -5.60 3.01
N SER A 218 -1.99 -5.19 1.84
CA SER A 218 -2.28 -5.90 0.58
C SER A 218 -1.50 -7.21 0.41
N GLY A 219 -0.70 -7.60 1.41
CA GLY A 219 0.22 -8.74 1.31
C GLY A 219 1.43 -8.42 0.41
N ASN A 220 1.80 -9.38 -0.45
CA ASN A 220 2.92 -9.22 -1.38
C ASN A 220 2.69 -8.04 -2.33
N TYR A 221 3.76 -7.34 -2.67
CA TYR A 221 3.70 -6.25 -3.66
C TYR A 221 3.39 -6.82 -5.04
N ARG A 222 2.49 -6.16 -5.76
CA ARG A 222 2.00 -6.63 -7.06
C ARG A 222 2.11 -5.53 -8.11
N ARG A 223 2.45 -5.93 -9.33
CA ARG A 223 2.64 -5.01 -10.45
C ARG A 223 1.35 -4.29 -10.78
N GLY A 224 1.38 -2.96 -10.84
CA GLY A 224 0.29 -2.12 -11.34
C GLY A 224 -0.94 -2.01 -10.43
N PHE A 225 -1.30 -3.05 -9.68
CA PHE A 225 -2.52 -3.08 -8.88
C PHE A 225 -2.35 -3.90 -7.59
N SER A 226 -2.78 -3.35 -6.46
CA SER A 226 -2.89 -4.07 -5.20
C SER A 226 -4.23 -3.79 -4.49
N LEU A 227 -4.64 -4.75 -3.67
CA LEU A 227 -5.92 -4.75 -2.96
C LEU A 227 -5.68 -5.10 -1.50
N LEU A 228 -6.28 -4.33 -0.61
CA LEU A 228 -6.40 -4.63 0.81
C LEU A 228 -7.88 -4.79 1.13
N GLU A 229 -8.25 -5.95 1.69
CA GLU A 229 -9.58 -6.20 2.23
C GLU A 229 -9.45 -6.37 3.75
N ALA A 230 -10.21 -5.58 4.52
CA ALA A 230 -10.23 -5.67 5.97
C ALA A 230 -11.68 -5.74 6.46
N ARG A 231 -11.98 -6.69 7.33
CA ARG A 231 -13.34 -6.91 7.84
C ARG A 231 -13.49 -6.39 9.26
N ALA A 232 -14.68 -5.93 9.60
CA ALA A 232 -15.02 -5.47 10.94
C ALA A 232 -13.99 -4.48 11.53
N VAL A 233 -13.48 -3.58 10.69
CA VAL A 233 -12.56 -2.52 11.13
C VAL A 233 -13.34 -1.60 12.07
N PRO A 234 -12.88 -1.36 13.32
CA PRO A 234 -13.59 -0.50 14.26
C PRO A 234 -13.78 0.93 13.76
N ALA A 235 -14.66 1.68 14.42
CA ALA A 235 -14.69 3.13 14.25
C ALA A 235 -13.39 3.75 14.77
N GLY A 236 -12.90 4.80 14.12
CA GLY A 236 -11.65 5.44 14.51
C GLY A 236 -10.93 6.12 13.35
N ARG A 237 -9.68 6.48 13.61
CA ARG A 237 -8.79 7.12 12.63
C ARG A 237 -7.63 6.22 12.29
N TYR A 238 -7.36 6.12 11.00
CA TYR A 238 -6.38 5.22 10.45
C TYR A 238 -5.46 5.94 9.48
N THR A 239 -4.20 5.52 9.45
CA THR A 239 -3.26 5.91 8.42
C THR A 239 -3.16 4.81 7.38
N LEU A 240 -3.38 5.18 6.13
CA LEU A 240 -3.23 4.34 4.97
C LEU A 240 -1.98 4.78 4.19
N THR A 241 -0.95 3.94 4.21
CA THR A 241 0.30 4.16 3.46
C THR A 241 0.23 3.48 2.11
N VAL A 242 0.60 4.22 1.06
CA VAL A 242 0.74 3.70 -0.31
C VAL A 242 2.21 3.73 -0.72
N SER A 243 2.74 2.62 -1.23
CA SER A 243 4.16 2.55 -1.57
C SER A 243 4.43 1.66 -2.78
N THR A 244 5.51 1.97 -3.49
CA THR A 244 6.19 1.06 -4.42
C THR A 244 7.07 0.09 -3.64
N PHE A 245 7.52 -1.00 -4.28
CA PHE A 245 8.41 -1.95 -3.63
C PHE A 245 9.82 -1.37 -3.45
N GLU A 246 10.40 -0.82 -4.51
CA GLU A 246 11.70 -0.18 -4.47
C GLU A 246 11.58 1.35 -4.31
N PRO A 247 12.51 2.02 -3.59
CA PRO A 247 12.58 3.46 -3.54
C PRO A 247 12.90 4.07 -4.92
N LYS A 248 12.65 5.38 -5.07
CA LYS A 248 12.91 6.18 -6.28
C LYS A 248 12.10 5.77 -7.51
N GLN A 249 11.13 4.87 -7.34
CA GLN A 249 10.14 4.55 -8.36
C GLN A 249 9.07 5.65 -8.38
N GLU A 250 9.20 6.58 -9.32
CA GLU A 250 8.29 7.73 -9.44
C GLU A 250 7.16 7.45 -10.43
N SER A 251 5.92 7.57 -9.98
CA SER A 251 4.74 7.45 -10.84
C SER A 251 3.51 8.04 -10.15
N GLY A 252 2.52 8.42 -10.96
CA GLY A 252 1.18 8.70 -10.46
C GLY A 252 0.49 7.41 -10.00
N PHE A 253 -0.50 7.55 -9.12
CA PHE A 253 -1.35 6.44 -8.72
C PHE A 253 -2.78 6.91 -8.50
N THR A 254 -3.69 5.95 -8.46
CA THR A 254 -5.06 6.16 -8.01
C THR A 254 -5.37 5.26 -6.84
N LEU A 255 -5.90 5.86 -5.77
CA LEU A 255 -6.31 5.17 -4.57
C LEU A 255 -7.84 5.22 -4.48
N THR A 256 -8.48 4.06 -4.34
CA THR A 256 -9.93 3.95 -4.17
C THR A 256 -10.23 3.23 -2.87
N VAL A 257 -11.01 3.86 -1.98
CA VAL A 257 -11.41 3.30 -0.70
C VAL A 257 -12.92 3.09 -0.71
N GLY A 258 -13.33 1.83 -0.64
CA GLY A 258 -14.71 1.42 -0.46
C GLY A 258 -15.02 1.09 1.00
N SER A 259 -16.22 1.43 1.45
CA SER A 259 -16.75 1.06 2.76
C SER A 259 -18.26 0.78 2.72
N SER A 260 -18.74 0.02 3.70
CA SER A 260 -20.18 -0.17 3.92
C SER A 260 -20.88 1.01 4.60
N VAL A 261 -20.10 1.93 5.19
CA VAL A 261 -20.58 3.13 5.92
C VAL A 261 -19.88 4.39 5.38
N PRO A 262 -20.37 5.60 5.71
CA PRO A 262 -19.67 6.84 5.35
C PRO A 262 -18.22 6.86 5.88
N LEU A 263 -17.31 7.40 5.06
CA LEU A 263 -15.90 7.52 5.38
C LEU A 263 -15.38 8.88 4.93
N THR A 264 -14.30 9.36 5.55
CA THR A 264 -13.55 10.53 5.06
C THR A 264 -12.11 10.14 4.79
N LEU A 265 -11.61 10.47 3.60
CA LEU A 265 -10.22 10.25 3.19
C LEU A 265 -9.53 11.59 2.92
N ARG A 266 -8.39 11.85 3.55
CA ARG A 266 -7.60 13.06 3.34
C ARG A 266 -6.11 12.74 3.30
N LEU A 267 -5.32 13.53 2.60
CA LEU A 267 -3.86 13.42 2.70
C LEU A 267 -3.43 13.63 4.15
N HIS A 268 -2.64 12.72 4.70
CA HIS A 268 -2.14 12.80 6.07
C HIS A 268 -1.09 13.89 6.16
N ASN A 269 -1.23 14.78 7.15
CA ASN A 269 -0.27 15.83 7.43
C ASN A 269 0.41 15.54 8.77
N ASP A 270 1.70 15.22 8.74
CA ASP A 270 2.52 15.02 9.95
C ASP A 270 3.09 16.34 10.51
N GLY A 271 2.66 17.48 9.97
CA GLY A 271 3.11 18.82 10.33
C GLY A 271 4.37 19.26 9.61
N THR A 272 4.95 18.41 8.74
CA THR A 272 6.09 18.80 7.90
C THR A 272 5.67 19.31 6.52
N LEU A 273 4.38 19.21 6.19
CA LEU A 273 3.85 19.68 4.91
C LEU A 273 4.06 21.20 4.79
N GLY A 274 4.72 21.61 3.70
CA GLY A 274 5.05 23.02 3.45
C GLY A 274 6.28 23.54 4.20
N GLN A 275 6.93 22.72 5.04
CA GLN A 275 8.21 23.07 5.65
C GLN A 275 9.38 22.80 4.69
N ALA A 276 10.43 23.62 4.78
CA ALA A 276 11.68 23.38 4.09
C ALA A 276 12.38 22.16 4.68
N ARG A 277 12.83 21.25 3.80
CA ARG A 277 13.56 20.04 4.15
C ARG A 277 15.05 20.23 3.86
N GLN A 278 15.89 20.22 4.88
CA GLN A 278 17.35 20.14 4.72
C GLN A 278 17.85 18.73 5.04
N VAL A 279 18.80 18.26 4.26
CA VAL A 279 19.47 16.97 4.46
C VAL A 279 20.96 17.21 4.61
N LEU A 280 21.52 16.72 5.70
CA LEU A 280 22.96 16.64 5.92
C LEU A 280 23.38 15.18 5.85
N LEU A 281 24.30 14.88 4.93
CA LEU A 281 24.89 13.55 4.77
C LEU A 281 26.19 13.47 5.55
N GLY A 282 26.50 12.29 6.07
CA GLY A 282 27.79 12.00 6.70
C GLY A 282 27.95 10.51 6.97
N GLU A 283 29.00 10.17 7.71
CA GLU A 283 29.29 8.79 8.09
C GLU A 283 29.92 8.69 9.48
N TRP A 284 29.68 7.56 10.14
CA TRP A 284 30.53 7.10 11.23
C TRP A 284 31.68 6.29 10.62
N SER A 285 32.91 6.67 10.95
CA SER A 285 34.13 6.07 10.39
C SER A 285 35.14 5.74 11.49
N THR A 286 35.61 4.49 11.53
CA THR A 286 36.67 4.05 12.43
C THR A 286 37.99 4.73 12.11
N SER A 287 38.32 4.92 10.82
CA SER A 287 39.58 5.57 10.42
C SER A 287 39.60 7.05 10.77
N ALA A 288 38.45 7.73 10.70
CA ALA A 288 38.30 9.11 11.15
C ALA A 288 38.12 9.24 12.68
N GLY A 289 37.98 8.13 13.41
CA GLY A 289 37.71 8.12 14.84
C GLY A 289 36.29 8.58 15.23
N THR A 290 35.37 8.69 14.25
CA THR A 290 34.00 9.16 14.47
C THR A 290 33.00 8.04 14.74
N ALA A 291 33.34 6.78 14.43
CA ALA A 291 32.56 5.61 14.86
C ALA A 291 32.77 5.32 16.35
N ALA A 292 32.34 6.23 17.23
CA ALA A 292 32.68 6.20 18.66
C ALA A 292 31.60 5.55 19.55
N GLY A 293 30.39 5.34 19.03
CA GLY A 293 29.31 4.67 19.75
C GLY A 293 28.69 5.50 20.86
N SER A 294 27.92 4.84 21.73
CA SER A 294 27.19 5.46 22.84
C SER A 294 28.11 6.00 23.95
N PRO A 295 27.57 6.80 24.90
CA PRO A 295 28.30 7.22 26.11
C PRO A 295 29.05 6.10 26.85
N ASN A 296 28.56 4.86 26.77
CA ASN A 296 29.16 3.70 27.41
C ASN A 296 30.56 3.37 26.88
N HIS A 297 30.94 3.88 25.71
CA HIS A 297 32.26 3.66 25.10
C HIS A 297 33.27 4.79 25.41
N GLY A 298 32.90 5.80 26.22
CA GLY A 298 33.81 6.84 26.71
C GLY A 298 34.30 7.87 25.67
N ALA A 299 34.03 7.65 24.38
CA ALA A 299 34.45 8.52 23.28
C ALA A 299 33.28 9.29 22.62
N PHE A 300 32.16 9.46 23.32
CA PHE A 300 30.91 9.98 22.74
C PHE A 300 31.06 11.32 21.98
N HIS A 301 31.87 12.23 22.51
CA HIS A 301 32.17 13.54 21.90
C HIS A 301 32.88 13.44 20.54
N LYS A 302 33.48 12.29 20.20
CA LYS A 302 34.12 12.07 18.89
C LYS A 302 33.14 11.64 17.80
N ASN A 303 31.89 11.29 18.16
CA ASN A 303 30.86 11.03 17.15
C ASN A 303 30.66 12.25 16.24
N PRO A 304 30.17 12.06 15.00
CA PRO A 304 29.84 13.16 14.10
C PRO A 304 28.96 14.21 14.80
N GLN A 305 29.41 15.46 14.75
CA GLN A 305 28.69 16.60 15.30
C GLN A 305 28.26 17.51 14.16
N ALA A 306 27.04 18.04 14.24
CA ALA A 306 26.53 19.00 13.30
C ALA A 306 26.14 20.29 14.02
N CYS A 307 26.51 21.43 13.45
CA CYS A 307 26.00 22.73 13.86
C CYS A 307 24.60 22.93 13.25
N LEU A 308 23.62 23.18 14.11
CA LEU A 308 22.27 23.60 13.76
C LEU A 308 22.14 25.09 14.08
N SER A 309 22.14 25.92 13.05
CA SER A 309 21.89 27.36 13.18
C SER A 309 20.40 27.65 12.99
N VAL A 310 19.82 28.39 13.93
CA VAL A 310 18.43 28.82 13.96
C VAL A 310 18.39 30.34 13.86
N ALA A 311 17.84 30.88 12.78
CA ALA A 311 17.82 32.33 12.52
C ALA A 311 16.77 33.08 13.36
N GLN A 312 15.64 32.43 13.65
CA GLN A 312 14.53 32.98 14.41
C GLN A 312 13.82 31.86 15.20
N PRO A 313 13.13 32.17 16.31
CA PRO A 313 12.47 31.15 17.11
C PRO A 313 11.50 30.29 16.30
N ALA A 314 11.67 28.98 16.34
CA ALA A 314 10.87 28.05 15.53
C ALA A 314 10.74 26.66 16.16
N GLU A 315 9.71 25.94 15.72
CA GLU A 315 9.62 24.50 15.95
C GLU A 315 10.43 23.76 14.90
N VAL A 316 11.29 22.86 15.37
CA VAL A 316 12.20 22.07 14.54
C VAL A 316 11.89 20.60 14.75
N THR A 317 11.83 19.86 13.64
CA THR A 317 11.82 18.41 13.64
C THR A 317 13.13 17.90 13.07
N LEU A 318 13.81 17.01 13.78
CA LEU A 318 15.02 16.36 13.28
C LEU A 318 14.81 14.85 13.18
N ARG A 319 15.32 14.23 12.13
CA ARG A 319 15.32 12.78 11.94
C ARG A 319 16.72 12.31 11.56
N LEU A 320 17.19 11.26 12.23
CA LEU A 320 18.42 10.57 11.92
C LEU A 320 18.09 9.16 11.44
N ARG A 321 18.60 8.79 10.27
CA ARG A 321 18.47 7.43 9.71
C ARG A 321 19.69 7.06 8.89
N CYS A 322 19.87 5.77 8.60
CA CYS A 322 20.81 5.30 7.60
C CYS A 322 20.09 5.09 6.25
N PRO A 323 20.73 5.38 5.11
CA PRO A 323 20.19 5.10 3.78
C PRO A 323 20.26 3.60 3.40
N ASN A 324 20.52 2.72 4.37
CA ASN A 324 20.77 1.29 4.15
C ASN A 324 19.49 0.45 4.22
N ARG A 325 19.56 -0.79 3.68
CA ARG A 325 18.51 -1.81 3.91
C ARG A 325 18.49 -2.23 5.38
N VAL A 326 17.35 -2.76 5.85
CA VAL A 326 17.15 -3.24 7.25
C VAL A 326 18.31 -4.09 7.76
N ALA A 327 18.84 -5.02 6.95
CA ALA A 327 19.90 -5.95 7.35
C ALA A 327 21.27 -5.29 7.61
N GLN A 328 21.46 -4.04 7.22
CA GLN A 328 22.72 -3.30 7.31
C GLN A 328 22.60 -2.10 8.30
N ARG A 329 21.61 -2.16 9.19
CA ARG A 329 21.36 -1.11 10.18
C ARG A 329 22.24 -1.30 11.42
N PRO A 330 22.77 -0.21 12.00
CA PRO A 330 23.31 -0.22 13.35
C PRO A 330 22.30 -0.75 14.39
N SER A 331 22.83 -1.30 15.49
CA SER A 331 22.04 -1.86 16.61
C SER A 331 21.11 -0.85 17.29
N GLY A 332 21.46 0.44 17.22
CA GLY A 332 20.60 1.53 17.68
C GLY A 332 21.16 2.88 17.27
N LEU A 333 20.28 3.86 17.11
CA LEU A 333 20.62 5.25 16.83
C LEU A 333 20.21 6.15 17.99
N SER A 334 20.94 7.25 18.15
CA SER A 334 20.52 8.37 18.99
C SER A 334 20.97 9.69 18.37
N LEU A 335 20.04 10.64 18.38
CA LEU A 335 20.25 12.03 18.00
C LEU A 335 20.03 12.90 19.23
N SER A 336 20.99 13.77 19.56
CA SER A 336 20.88 14.68 20.72
C SER A 336 21.21 16.12 20.33
N ILE A 337 20.48 17.09 20.88
CA ILE A 337 20.71 18.52 20.71
C ILE A 337 21.27 19.10 22.00
N PHE A 338 22.35 19.86 21.90
CA PHE A 338 22.99 20.57 23.01
C PHE A 338 22.91 22.08 22.81
N GLY A 339 22.63 22.79 23.90
CA GLY A 339 22.41 24.24 23.95
C GLY A 339 23.71 25.04 23.96
N GLN A 340 24.60 24.78 23.02
CA GLN A 340 25.88 25.46 22.89
C GLN A 340 26.30 25.59 21.42
N PRO A 341 27.12 26.59 21.06
CA PRO A 341 27.55 26.82 19.68
C PRO A 341 28.86 26.10 19.31
N GLN A 342 29.70 25.69 20.28
CA GLN A 342 30.95 24.99 20.03
C GLN A 342 30.79 23.46 20.07
N PRO A 343 31.57 22.70 19.27
CA PRO A 343 31.62 21.24 19.36
C PRO A 343 31.83 20.75 20.81
N LEU A 344 31.22 19.63 21.14
CA LEU A 344 31.45 18.95 22.40
C LEU A 344 32.88 18.40 22.48
N THR A 345 33.42 18.49 23.67
CA THR A 345 34.73 17.97 24.08
C THR A 345 34.54 16.82 25.09
N ALA A 346 35.63 16.27 25.64
CA ALA A 346 35.58 15.11 26.53
C ALA A 346 34.69 15.32 27.78
N ASP A 347 34.54 16.56 28.23
CA ASP A 347 33.71 17.03 29.34
C ASP A 347 32.24 17.31 28.97
N TRP A 348 31.76 16.77 27.84
CA TRP A 348 30.40 16.97 27.30
C TRP A 348 29.26 16.73 28.30
N HIS A 349 29.50 15.96 29.36
CA HIS A 349 28.53 15.73 30.44
C HIS A 349 28.12 17.02 31.16
N THR A 350 28.95 18.06 31.10
CA THR A 350 28.66 19.39 31.66
C THR A 350 27.77 20.24 30.73
N SER A 351 27.69 19.88 29.45
CA SER A 351 26.90 20.60 28.44
C SER A 351 25.40 20.38 28.64
N LYS A 352 24.62 21.46 28.51
CA LYS A 352 23.15 21.40 28.60
C LYS A 352 22.55 20.68 27.38
N LYS A 353 22.11 19.44 27.57
CA LYS A 353 21.32 18.70 26.58
C LYS A 353 19.88 19.23 26.57
N LEU A 354 19.41 19.67 25.41
CA LEU A 354 18.07 20.25 25.23
C LEU A 354 17.03 19.21 24.82
N ALA A 355 17.42 18.27 23.96
CA ALA A 355 16.55 17.22 23.47
C ALA A 355 17.37 16.00 23.07
N THR A 356 16.74 14.84 23.11
CA THR A 356 17.32 13.60 22.60
C THR A 356 16.20 12.74 22.03
N SER A 357 16.51 11.98 20.99
CA SER A 357 15.54 11.06 20.39
C SER A 357 15.20 9.92 21.35
N ASN A 358 13.94 9.51 21.39
CA ASN A 358 13.47 8.34 22.14
C ASN A 358 13.87 8.36 23.63
N ASP A 359 13.83 9.55 24.24
CA ASP A 359 14.17 9.80 25.64
C ASP A 359 15.57 9.29 26.05
N GLY A 360 16.50 9.27 25.09
CA GLY A 360 17.89 8.87 25.28
C GLY A 360 18.13 7.37 25.09
N ASN A 361 17.07 6.57 24.95
CA ASN A 361 17.18 5.16 24.65
C ASN A 361 17.54 4.96 23.18
N TYR A 362 18.69 4.33 22.93
CA TYR A 362 19.10 3.94 21.59
C TYR A 362 18.08 2.98 20.99
N ALA A 363 17.64 3.28 19.78
CA ALA A 363 16.67 2.47 19.06
C ALA A 363 16.87 2.63 17.55
N TYR A 364 16.35 1.69 16.78
CA TYR A 364 16.27 1.83 15.32
C TYR A 364 14.86 1.46 14.85
N PRO A 365 13.87 2.35 15.03
CA PRO A 365 12.57 2.14 14.40
C PRO A 365 12.66 2.34 12.89
N VAL A 366 11.65 1.87 12.15
CA VAL A 366 11.56 2.12 10.70
C VAL A 366 11.59 3.63 10.43
N GLY A 367 12.47 4.06 9.54
CA GLY A 367 12.71 5.47 9.27
C GLY A 367 13.70 6.16 10.20
N GLY A 368 14.37 5.39 11.07
CA GLY A 368 15.32 5.90 12.04
C GLY A 368 14.66 6.71 13.17
N VAL A 369 15.50 7.29 14.02
CA VAL A 369 15.06 8.03 15.21
C VAL A 369 14.75 9.48 14.88
N ALA A 370 13.84 10.10 15.64
CA ALA A 370 13.48 11.49 15.45
C ALA A 370 13.33 12.24 16.77
N ILE A 371 13.59 13.54 16.73
CA ILE A 371 13.20 14.52 17.73
C ILE A 371 11.96 15.23 17.14
N PRO A 372 10.74 14.88 17.58
CA PRO A 372 9.52 15.12 16.81
C PRO A 372 9.12 16.60 16.72
N ARG A 373 9.21 17.38 17.81
CA ARG A 373 9.06 18.85 17.80
C ARG A 373 9.82 19.44 18.97
N VAL A 374 10.84 20.25 18.68
CA VAL A 374 11.56 21.03 19.70
C VAL A 374 11.49 22.50 19.34
N ARG A 375 11.10 23.34 20.31
CA ARG A 375 11.10 24.79 20.13
C ARG A 375 12.49 25.32 20.46
N LEU A 376 13.15 25.92 19.47
CA LEU A 376 14.47 26.51 19.63
C LEU A 376 14.37 28.02 19.47
N ALA A 377 15.16 28.75 20.24
CA ALA A 377 15.36 30.19 20.06
C ALA A 377 16.34 30.43 18.90
N ALA A 378 16.49 31.69 18.50
CA ALA A 378 17.56 32.06 17.58
C ALA A 378 18.93 31.77 18.23
N GLY A 379 19.84 31.15 17.48
CA GLY A 379 21.15 30.76 17.99
C GLY A 379 21.76 29.56 17.26
N SER A 380 22.88 29.08 17.77
CA SER A 380 23.58 27.90 17.26
C SER A 380 23.59 26.79 18.31
N TYR A 381 23.30 25.58 17.84
CA TYR A 381 23.17 24.37 18.64
C TYR A 381 24.05 23.27 18.06
N ILE A 382 24.48 22.33 18.91
CA ILE A 382 25.19 21.13 18.47
C ILE A 382 24.26 19.93 18.47
N CYS A 383 24.18 19.26 17.32
CA CYS A 383 23.56 17.95 17.16
C CYS A 383 24.64 16.88 17.20
N VAL A 384 24.53 15.91 18.11
CA VAL A 384 25.40 14.71 18.13
C VAL A 384 24.66 13.54 17.52
N ILE A 385 25.30 12.90 16.56
CA ILE A 385 24.77 11.81 15.74
C ILE A 385 25.51 10.55 16.14
N SER A 386 24.86 9.59 16.79
CA SER A 386 25.56 8.44 17.37
C SER A 386 24.84 7.11 17.16
N THR A 387 25.61 6.03 17.11
CA THR A 387 25.15 4.64 17.17
C THR A 387 25.29 4.09 18.59
N PHE A 388 24.60 2.99 18.91
CA PHE A 388 24.77 2.33 20.21
C PHE A 388 26.18 1.74 20.33
N ASP A 389 26.53 0.85 19.40
CA ASP A 389 27.88 0.30 19.26
C ASP A 389 28.71 1.12 18.26
N PRO A 390 30.04 1.23 18.43
CA PRO A 390 30.98 1.74 17.43
C PRO A 390 30.77 1.04 16.08
N THR A 391 30.18 1.74 15.11
CA THR A 391 29.75 1.14 13.83
C THR A 391 30.16 2.02 12.67
N ASN A 392 30.68 1.42 11.59
CA ASN A 392 30.86 2.12 10.31
C ASN A 392 29.56 2.11 9.52
N ALA A 393 28.99 3.29 9.26
CA ALA A 393 27.79 3.40 8.44
C ALA A 393 27.58 4.84 7.94
N PRO A 394 26.96 5.02 6.75
CA PRO A 394 26.47 6.32 6.33
C PRO A 394 25.21 6.72 7.12
N PHE A 395 24.95 8.02 7.22
CA PHE A 395 23.73 8.58 7.80
C PHE A 395 23.17 9.76 7.01
N GLU A 396 21.88 9.98 7.19
CA GLU A 396 21.15 11.19 6.81
C GLU A 396 20.59 11.84 8.06
N LEU A 397 20.98 13.09 8.33
CA LEU A 397 20.31 13.96 9.29
C LEU A 397 19.38 14.91 8.52
N ILE A 398 18.09 14.79 8.79
CA ILE A 398 17.03 15.50 8.08
C ILE A 398 16.39 16.50 9.04
N ALA A 399 16.32 17.77 8.65
CA ALA A 399 15.63 18.82 9.38
C ALA A 399 14.42 19.33 8.60
N HIS A 400 13.31 19.53 9.30
CA HIS A 400 12.13 20.24 8.79
C HIS A 400 11.85 21.46 9.65
N ALA A 401 11.68 22.62 8.99
CA ALA A 401 11.30 23.89 9.59
C ALA A 401 10.80 24.87 8.52
N PRO A 402 10.20 26.02 8.88
CA PRO A 402 9.88 27.07 7.92
C PRO A 402 11.10 27.48 7.08
N GLU A 403 10.86 27.87 5.83
CA GLU A 403 11.92 28.26 4.90
C GLU A 403 12.80 29.39 5.46
N GLY A 404 14.11 29.33 5.17
CA GLY A 404 15.09 30.30 5.65
C GLY A 404 15.39 30.27 7.16
N THR A 405 14.73 29.40 7.94
CA THR A 405 14.83 29.43 9.40
C THR A 405 16.02 28.65 9.96
N LEU A 406 16.44 27.58 9.27
CA LEU A 406 17.49 26.67 9.74
C LEU A 406 18.64 26.53 8.75
N ARG A 407 19.83 26.22 9.27
CA ARG A 407 20.97 25.72 8.48
C ARG A 407 21.68 24.60 9.23
N LEU A 408 21.81 23.43 8.60
CA LEU A 408 22.63 22.32 9.09
C LEU A 408 24.02 22.34 8.44
N ARG A 409 25.07 22.08 9.22
CA ARG A 409 26.45 21.90 8.74
C ARG A 409 27.18 20.86 9.58
N LEU A 410 27.82 19.88 8.94
CA LEU A 410 28.70 18.92 9.62
C LEU A 410 29.98 19.63 10.07
N LEU A 411 30.50 19.26 11.25
CA LEU A 411 31.67 19.88 11.88
C LEU A 411 32.92 19.03 11.73
#